data_AF-A0A3Q7T3I0-F1
#
_entry.id   AF-A0A3Q7T3I0-F1
#
_cell.length_a   1.000
_cell.length_b   1.000
_cell.length_c   1.000
_cell.angle_alpha   90.00
_cell.angle_beta   90.00
_cell.angle_gamma   90.00
#
_symmetry.space_group_name_H-M   'P 1'
#
loop_
_entity.id
_entity.type
_entity.pdbx_description
1 polymer ?
#
loop_
_entity_poly.entity_id
_entity_poly.type
_entity_poly.pdbx_seq_one_letter_code
_entity_poly.pdbx_strand_id
1 'polypeptide(L)'
;MRGTPQTLLLAFSLLCLLSKVCAQLCPTPCACPWPPPRCPPGVPLVLDGCSCCRVCARRLGEPCDHLHVCDPSQGLVCQPRAGPGGRGAVCLWGDDEGSCEVNGRVYRDGETFQPHCRIRCHCEDGGFTCVPLCSEDVRLPSWDCPHPRRVEVPGRCCPEWVCDRGGELGTQPLPAQGPQFSGLAAPPPPGVPCPEWSTAWGPCSTTCGLGVATRVSNQNLLCRLETQRRLCLPRPCPPARGRSPRNSTF
;
A
#
# COMPACT_ATOMS: atom_id res chain seq x y z
N MET A 1 7.65 -14.67 64.88
CA MET A 1 6.99 -15.99 64.85
C MET A 1 7.36 -16.67 63.53
N ARG A 2 8.33 -17.60 63.57
CA ARG A 2 8.81 -18.31 62.37
C ARG A 2 7.79 -19.40 62.03
N GLY A 3 7.09 -19.26 60.91
CA GLY A 3 6.26 -20.35 60.37
C GLY A 3 7.11 -21.59 60.16
N THR A 4 6.61 -22.74 60.58
CA THR A 4 7.29 -24.02 60.38
C THR A 4 7.43 -24.29 58.88
N PRO A 5 8.51 -24.96 58.41
CA PRO A 5 8.68 -25.27 56.98
C PRO A 5 7.47 -26.02 56.38
N GLN A 6 6.76 -26.77 57.23
CA GLN A 6 5.53 -27.50 56.89
C GLN A 6 4.32 -26.59 56.62
N THR A 7 4.18 -25.46 57.32
CA THR A 7 3.11 -24.48 57.05
C THR A 7 3.36 -23.71 55.75
N LEU A 8 4.62 -23.44 55.40
CA LEU A 8 5.00 -22.85 54.11
C LEU A 8 4.74 -23.80 52.94
N LEU A 9 5.03 -25.10 53.09
CA LEU A 9 4.76 -26.13 52.08
C LEU A 9 3.26 -26.32 51.81
N LEU A 10 2.43 -26.35 52.86
CA LEU A 10 0.98 -26.45 52.73
C LEU A 10 0.37 -25.19 52.11
N ALA A 11 0.88 -24.01 52.48
CA ALA A 11 0.45 -22.76 51.86
C ALA A 11 0.81 -22.73 50.37
N PHE A 12 2.01 -23.19 49.99
CA PHE A 12 2.43 -23.29 48.60
C PHE A 12 1.58 -24.30 47.82
N SER A 13 1.28 -25.47 48.37
CA SER A 13 0.41 -26.45 47.70
C SER A 13 -1.01 -25.93 47.52
N LEU A 14 -1.56 -25.23 48.52
CA LEU A 14 -2.89 -24.61 48.43
C LEU A 14 -2.91 -23.50 47.38
N LEU A 15 -1.86 -22.67 47.32
CA LEU A 15 -1.70 -21.62 46.31
C LEU A 15 -1.61 -22.22 44.89
N CYS A 16 -0.88 -23.32 44.71
CA CYS A 16 -0.79 -24.04 43.44
C CYS A 16 -2.10 -24.71 43.03
N LEU A 17 -2.93 -25.14 43.99
CA LEU A 17 -4.26 -25.68 43.74
C LEU A 17 -5.23 -24.55 43.34
N LEU A 18 -5.21 -23.42 44.05
CA LEU A 18 -6.01 -22.23 43.73
C LEU A 18 -5.65 -21.67 42.34
N SER A 19 -4.36 -21.64 41.97
CA SER A 19 -3.92 -21.20 40.65
C SER A 19 -4.38 -22.14 39.52
N LYS A 20 -4.52 -23.44 39.79
CA LYS A 20 -5.10 -24.41 38.82
C LYS A 20 -6.61 -24.23 38.65
N VAL A 21 -7.33 -23.87 39.72
CA VAL A 21 -8.78 -23.62 39.67
C VAL A 21 -9.11 -22.30 38.94
N CYS A 22 -8.26 -21.29 39.02
CA CYS A 22 -8.45 -20.03 38.27
C CYS A 22 -8.02 -20.09 36.79
N ALA A 23 -7.33 -21.14 36.35
CA ALA A 23 -6.71 -21.19 35.03
C ALA A 23 -7.57 -21.82 33.91
N GLN A 24 -8.77 -22.32 34.19
CA GLN A 24 -9.64 -22.89 33.15
C GLN A 24 -10.90 -22.06 32.93
N LEU A 25 -10.75 -20.96 32.19
CA LEU A 25 -11.87 -20.16 31.68
C LEU A 25 -12.72 -20.93 30.66
N CYS A 26 -12.16 -21.98 30.05
CA CYS A 26 -12.80 -22.84 29.08
C CYS A 26 -12.75 -24.31 29.55
N PRO A 27 -13.89 -24.99 29.72
CA PRO A 27 -13.93 -26.39 30.15
C PRO A 27 -13.42 -27.32 29.03
N THR A 28 -12.56 -28.28 29.41
CA THR A 28 -12.08 -29.35 28.53
C THR A 28 -12.38 -30.71 29.16
N PRO A 29 -13.18 -31.60 28.53
CA PRO A 29 -13.82 -31.46 27.22
C PRO A 29 -15.00 -30.47 27.22
N CYS A 30 -15.29 -29.89 26.06
CA CYS A 30 -16.40 -28.94 25.93
C CYS A 30 -17.76 -29.62 26.01
N ALA A 31 -18.71 -28.98 26.68
CA ALA A 31 -20.10 -29.41 26.73
C ALA A 31 -20.97 -28.55 25.80
N CYS A 32 -21.06 -28.93 24.52
CA CYS A 32 -21.82 -28.18 23.53
C CYS A 32 -23.25 -28.70 23.34
N PRO A 33 -24.23 -27.83 23.08
CA PRO A 33 -25.59 -28.25 22.77
C PRO A 33 -25.63 -28.99 21.42
N TRP A 34 -26.36 -30.11 21.38
CA TRP A 34 -26.62 -30.86 20.16
C TRP A 34 -28.14 -31.09 20.00
N PRO A 35 -28.74 -30.71 18.86
CA PRO A 35 -28.14 -30.08 17.68
C PRO A 35 -27.71 -28.61 17.92
N PRO A 36 -26.85 -28.03 17.06
CA PRO A 36 -26.45 -26.62 17.16
C PRO A 36 -27.64 -25.66 17.14
N PRO A 37 -27.54 -24.49 17.78
CA PRO A 37 -28.64 -23.53 17.84
C PRO A 37 -28.98 -23.00 16.44
N ARG A 38 -30.28 -22.75 16.21
CA ARG A 38 -30.76 -22.08 15.00
C ARG A 38 -30.75 -20.58 15.25
N CYS A 39 -29.95 -19.85 14.47
CA CYS A 39 -29.83 -18.40 14.62
C CYS A 39 -30.95 -17.65 13.89
N PRO A 40 -31.29 -16.43 14.35
CA PRO A 40 -32.22 -15.55 13.64
C PRO A 40 -31.79 -15.28 12.19
N PRO A 41 -32.71 -14.87 11.31
CA PRO A 41 -32.36 -14.50 9.93
C PRO A 41 -31.27 -13.42 9.89
N GLY A 42 -30.23 -13.66 9.10
CA GLY A 42 -29.10 -12.74 8.96
C GLY A 42 -28.09 -12.75 10.11
N VAL A 43 -28.24 -13.64 11.11
CA VAL A 43 -27.25 -13.84 12.17
C VAL A 43 -26.46 -15.13 11.90
N PRO A 44 -25.14 -15.06 11.72
CA PRO A 44 -24.33 -16.24 11.46
C PRO A 44 -24.12 -17.08 12.71
N LEU A 45 -23.88 -18.37 12.49
CA LEU A 45 -23.42 -19.31 13.51
C LEU A 45 -21.89 -19.27 13.57
N VAL A 46 -21.35 -18.84 14.70
CA VAL A 46 -19.90 -18.67 14.95
C VAL A 46 -19.44 -19.61 16.07
N LEU A 47 -18.13 -19.69 16.31
CA LEU A 47 -17.60 -20.37 17.48
C LEU A 47 -17.63 -19.41 18.69
N ASP A 48 -17.82 -19.97 19.89
CA ASP A 48 -17.64 -19.26 21.15
C ASP A 48 -16.18 -18.79 21.34
N GLY A 49 -15.91 -17.97 22.36
CA GLY A 49 -14.54 -17.48 22.61
C GLY A 49 -13.58 -18.57 23.12
N CYS A 50 -14.09 -19.76 23.43
CA CYS A 50 -13.31 -20.97 23.67
C CYS A 50 -13.00 -21.75 22.39
N SER A 51 -13.46 -21.28 21.23
CA SER A 51 -13.31 -21.90 19.91
C SER A 51 -13.84 -23.35 19.85
N CYS A 52 -14.92 -23.64 20.58
CA CYS A 52 -15.41 -25.00 20.75
C CYS A 52 -16.88 -25.17 20.36
N CYS A 53 -17.78 -24.41 20.98
CA CYS A 53 -19.21 -24.56 20.73
C CYS A 53 -19.71 -23.58 19.67
N ARG A 54 -20.67 -24.05 18.86
CA ARG A 54 -21.36 -23.20 17.89
C ARG A 54 -22.43 -22.36 18.59
N VAL A 55 -22.30 -21.05 18.50
CA VAL A 55 -23.21 -20.06 19.10
C VAL A 55 -23.66 -19.04 18.05
N CYS A 56 -24.78 -18.38 18.29
CA CYS A 56 -25.22 -17.29 17.43
C CYS A 56 -24.39 -16.05 17.71
N ALA A 57 -23.91 -15.41 16.65
CA ALA A 57 -23.11 -14.21 16.78
C ALA A 57 -23.91 -13.05 17.38
N ARG A 58 -23.27 -12.28 18.27
CA ARG A 58 -23.86 -11.08 18.88
C ARG A 58 -23.79 -9.90 17.92
N ARG A 59 -24.87 -9.13 17.83
CA ARG A 59 -25.01 -7.96 16.96
C ARG A 59 -24.58 -6.66 17.64
N LEU A 60 -24.50 -5.59 16.86
CA LEU A 60 -24.14 -4.25 17.34
C LEU A 60 -25.00 -3.83 18.55
N GLY A 61 -24.35 -3.42 19.63
CA GLY A 61 -24.97 -2.99 20.89
C GLY A 61 -25.39 -4.14 21.82
N GLU A 62 -25.33 -5.40 21.38
CA GLU A 62 -25.65 -6.54 22.23
C GLU A 62 -24.54 -6.81 23.27
N PRO A 63 -24.89 -7.31 24.47
CA PRO A 63 -23.90 -7.69 25.45
C PRO A 63 -23.09 -8.89 24.96
N CYS A 64 -21.78 -8.82 25.18
CA CYS A 64 -20.82 -9.85 24.80
C CYS A 64 -19.90 -10.21 25.97
N ASP A 65 -19.35 -11.42 25.91
CA ASP A 65 -18.42 -11.95 26.89
C ASP A 65 -17.51 -13.02 26.24
N HIS A 66 -16.79 -13.79 27.06
CA HIS A 66 -15.87 -14.84 26.62
C HIS A 66 -16.57 -16.04 25.93
N LEU A 67 -17.87 -16.24 26.11
CA LEU A 67 -18.64 -17.30 25.43
C LEU A 67 -19.51 -16.73 24.30
N HIS A 68 -19.98 -15.49 24.45
CA HIS A 68 -20.86 -14.80 23.52
C HIS A 68 -20.07 -13.80 22.66
N VAL A 69 -19.65 -14.27 21.50
CA VAL A 69 -18.80 -13.53 20.56
C VAL A 69 -19.62 -12.66 19.60
N CYS A 70 -19.11 -11.48 19.28
CA CYS A 70 -19.70 -10.55 18.31
C CYS A 70 -19.60 -11.06 16.87
N ASP A 71 -20.45 -10.55 15.98
CA ASP A 71 -20.49 -10.94 14.57
C ASP A 71 -19.26 -10.43 13.79
N PRO A 72 -18.31 -11.32 13.43
CA PRO A 72 -17.09 -10.92 12.74
C PRO A 72 -17.37 -10.56 11.27
N SER A 73 -18.46 -11.05 10.67
CA SER A 73 -18.83 -10.70 9.29
C SER A 73 -19.26 -9.24 9.17
N GLN A 74 -19.64 -8.63 10.29
CA GLN A 74 -19.95 -7.21 10.43
C GLN A 74 -18.82 -6.43 11.09
N GLY A 75 -17.60 -6.98 11.24
CA GLY A 75 -16.48 -6.25 11.85
C GLY A 75 -16.69 -5.84 13.32
N LEU A 76 -17.59 -6.52 14.03
CA LEU A 76 -17.91 -6.18 15.42
C LEU A 76 -16.91 -6.80 16.40
N VAL A 77 -16.47 -6.01 17.37
CA VAL A 77 -15.53 -6.41 18.42
C VAL A 77 -16.18 -6.19 19.79
N CYS A 78 -15.90 -7.10 20.73
CA CYS A 78 -16.42 -7.02 22.09
C CYS A 78 -15.63 -5.99 22.91
N GLN A 79 -16.23 -4.82 23.14
CA GLN A 79 -15.59 -3.71 23.85
C GLN A 79 -16.23 -3.48 25.23
N PRO A 80 -15.45 -3.19 26.28
CA PRO A 80 -15.98 -2.79 27.59
C PRO A 80 -16.84 -1.53 27.48
N ARG A 81 -17.93 -1.43 28.26
CA ARG A 81 -18.72 -0.18 28.31
C ARG A 81 -17.87 0.97 28.84
N ALA A 82 -17.77 2.05 28.07
CA ALA A 82 -17.15 3.30 28.52
C ALA A 82 -18.05 3.98 29.57
N GLY A 83 -17.51 4.24 30.77
CA GLY A 83 -18.17 5.01 31.82
C GLY A 83 -17.86 4.53 33.25
N PRO A 84 -17.89 5.43 34.25
CA PRO A 84 -17.68 5.04 35.65
C PRO A 84 -18.85 4.18 36.12
N GLY A 85 -18.64 2.86 36.22
CA GLY A 85 -19.64 1.88 36.62
C GLY A 85 -20.06 0.88 35.52
N GLY A 86 -19.47 0.95 34.32
CA GLY A 86 -19.71 0.02 33.23
C GLY A 86 -19.28 -1.41 33.60
N ARG A 87 -20.22 -2.23 34.09
CA ARG A 87 -20.03 -3.69 34.15
C ARG A 87 -20.46 -4.31 32.82
N GLY A 88 -19.60 -5.16 32.27
CA GLY A 88 -19.85 -5.89 31.03
C GLY A 88 -19.30 -5.22 29.77
N ALA A 89 -19.33 -5.96 28.67
CA ALA A 89 -18.89 -5.53 27.36
C ALA A 89 -20.07 -5.58 26.36
N VAL A 90 -19.98 -4.79 25.30
CA VAL A 90 -20.96 -4.73 24.22
C VAL A 90 -20.25 -4.83 22.87
N CYS A 91 -20.94 -5.37 21.87
CA CYS A 91 -20.42 -5.42 20.51
C CYS A 91 -20.47 -4.04 19.88
N LEU A 92 -19.30 -3.49 19.60
CA LEU A 92 -19.12 -2.22 18.89
C LEU A 92 -18.36 -2.49 17.59
N TRP A 93 -18.41 -1.55 16.65
CA TRP A 93 -17.48 -1.61 15.51
C TRP A 93 -16.06 -1.58 16.05
N GLY A 94 -15.19 -2.45 15.52
CA GLY A 94 -13.77 -2.34 15.86
C GLY A 94 -13.27 -0.94 15.47
N ASP A 95 -12.38 -0.36 16.27
CA ASP A 95 -11.71 0.91 15.96
C ASP A 95 -10.72 0.79 14.77
N ASP A 96 -10.91 -0.21 13.90
CA ASP A 96 -10.14 -0.48 12.69
C ASP A 96 -10.65 0.32 11.48
N GLU A 97 -11.61 1.23 11.69
CA GLU A 97 -12.01 2.22 10.71
C GLU A 97 -10.84 3.21 10.54
N GLY A 98 -9.94 2.92 9.60
CA GLY A 98 -8.82 3.79 9.27
C GLY A 98 -7.46 3.10 9.18
N SER A 99 -7.31 1.86 9.68
CA SER A 99 -6.01 1.19 9.65
C SER A 99 -5.69 0.62 8.27
N CYS A 100 -4.44 0.76 7.83
CA CYS A 100 -3.98 0.32 6.53
C CYS A 100 -3.14 -0.93 6.66
N GLU A 101 -3.47 -1.99 5.92
CA GLU A 101 -2.62 -3.17 5.82
C GLU A 101 -1.73 -3.08 4.57
N VAL A 102 -0.41 -2.94 4.75
CA VAL A 102 0.57 -2.90 3.66
C VAL A 102 1.62 -3.98 3.86
N ASN A 103 1.69 -4.93 2.93
CA ASN A 103 2.59 -6.10 2.95
C ASN A 103 2.50 -6.92 4.26
N GLY A 104 1.30 -7.11 4.80
CA GLY A 104 1.06 -7.88 6.03
C GLY A 104 1.44 -7.15 7.33
N ARG A 105 1.68 -5.84 7.27
CA ARG A 105 1.83 -4.96 8.45
C ARG A 105 0.67 -3.99 8.51
N VAL A 106 0.11 -3.82 9.70
CA VAL A 106 -0.99 -2.90 9.98
C VAL A 106 -0.41 -1.56 10.44
N TYR A 107 -0.82 -0.48 9.79
CA TYR A 107 -0.48 0.91 10.10
C TYR A 107 -1.74 1.64 10.57
N ARG A 108 -1.60 2.52 11.55
CA ARG A 108 -2.74 3.27 12.09
C ARG A 108 -3.14 4.40 11.15
N ASP A 109 -4.40 4.83 11.26
CA ASP A 109 -4.86 6.04 10.59
C ASP A 109 -3.98 7.25 10.95
N GLY A 110 -3.57 8.02 9.94
CA GLY A 110 -2.62 9.13 10.04
C GLY A 110 -1.13 8.71 10.14
N GLU A 111 -0.83 7.41 10.18
CA GLU A 111 0.55 6.94 10.27
C GLU A 111 1.31 7.11 8.94
N THR A 112 2.55 7.57 9.02
CA THR A 112 3.43 7.72 7.85
C THR A 112 4.57 6.72 7.93
N PHE A 113 4.79 5.95 6.88
CA PHE A 113 5.79 4.87 6.83
C PHE A 113 6.58 4.89 5.52
N GLN A 114 7.77 4.28 5.51
CA GLN A 114 8.70 4.28 4.38
C GLN A 114 9.07 2.83 4.03
N PRO A 115 8.28 2.14 3.17
CA PRO A 115 8.52 0.73 2.88
C PRO A 115 9.78 0.49 2.02
N HIS A 116 10.21 1.51 1.28
CA HIS A 116 11.49 1.52 0.57
C HIS A 116 12.14 2.88 0.72
N CYS A 117 13.47 2.98 0.63
CA CYS A 117 14.17 4.25 0.79
C CYS A 117 13.69 5.34 -0.21
N ARG A 118 13.06 4.94 -1.32
CA ARG A 118 12.59 5.80 -2.42
C ARG A 118 11.13 6.24 -2.33
N ILE A 119 10.36 5.70 -1.39
CA ILE A 119 8.91 5.92 -1.35
C ILE A 119 8.44 6.10 0.08
N ARG A 120 7.63 7.12 0.32
CA ARG A 120 7.00 7.37 1.62
C ARG A 120 5.50 7.29 1.45
N CYS A 121 4.83 6.61 2.36
CA CYS A 121 3.40 6.38 2.33
C CYS A 121 2.72 6.94 3.58
N HIS A 122 1.47 7.35 3.45
CA HIS A 122 0.61 7.86 4.50
C HIS A 122 -0.68 7.03 4.53
N CYS A 123 -1.07 6.56 5.70
CA CYS A 123 -2.30 5.83 5.94
C CYS A 123 -3.44 6.79 6.28
N GLU A 124 -4.57 6.67 5.59
CA GLU A 124 -5.74 7.53 5.77
C GLU A 124 -7.02 6.75 5.40
N ASP A 125 -7.96 6.66 6.32
CA ASP A 125 -9.28 6.02 6.15
C ASP A 125 -9.22 4.57 5.59
N GLY A 126 -8.21 3.80 6.03
CA GLY A 126 -8.01 2.40 5.64
C GLY A 126 -7.38 2.22 4.24
N GLY A 127 -7.11 3.31 3.54
CA GLY A 127 -6.29 3.36 2.33
C GLY A 127 -4.94 4.02 2.58
N PHE A 128 -3.97 3.83 1.68
CA PHE A 128 -2.69 4.50 1.81
C PHE A 128 -2.30 5.24 0.52
N THR A 129 -1.69 6.41 0.67
CA THR A 129 -1.15 7.21 -0.43
C THR A 129 0.36 7.22 -0.35
N CYS A 130 1.06 7.07 -1.48
CA CYS A 130 2.52 7.05 -1.51
C CYS A 130 3.08 8.14 -2.42
N VAL A 131 4.18 8.75 -1.99
CA VAL A 131 4.92 9.77 -2.74
C VAL A 131 6.37 9.31 -2.98
N PRO A 132 6.92 9.53 -4.19
CA PRO A 132 8.32 9.25 -4.47
C PRO A 132 9.20 10.26 -3.70
N LEU A 133 10.29 9.76 -3.13
CA LEU A 133 11.31 10.56 -2.43
C LEU A 133 12.51 10.91 -3.32
N CYS A 134 12.66 10.21 -4.45
CA CYS A 134 13.69 10.49 -5.44
C CYS A 134 13.15 11.40 -6.54
N SER A 135 14.02 12.20 -7.14
CA SER A 135 13.67 13.07 -8.27
C SER A 135 13.22 12.25 -9.47
N GLU A 136 12.07 12.55 -10.07
CA GLU A 136 11.57 11.88 -11.29
C GLU A 136 11.89 12.67 -12.57
N ASP A 137 12.92 13.53 -12.50
CA ASP A 137 13.38 14.33 -13.62
C ASP A 137 13.93 13.48 -14.76
N VAL A 138 13.74 13.98 -15.98
CA VAL A 138 14.25 13.38 -17.23
C VAL A 138 15.44 14.22 -17.69
N ARG A 139 16.63 13.62 -17.74
CA ARG A 139 17.79 14.25 -18.37
C ARG A 139 17.73 14.02 -19.87
N LEU A 140 17.56 15.11 -20.62
CA LEU A 140 17.65 15.07 -22.07
C LEU A 140 19.11 14.95 -22.52
N PRO A 141 19.37 14.35 -23.69
CA PRO A 141 20.68 14.41 -24.34
C PRO A 141 21.18 15.85 -24.46
N SER A 142 22.40 16.09 -24.00
CA SER A 142 23.06 17.39 -24.06
C SER A 142 24.47 17.24 -24.60
N TRP A 143 25.13 18.35 -24.96
CA TRP A 143 26.49 18.32 -25.49
C TRP A 143 27.49 17.67 -24.52
N ASP A 144 27.30 17.86 -23.22
CA ASP A 144 28.08 17.25 -22.13
C ASP A 144 27.67 15.80 -21.81
N CYS A 145 26.47 15.38 -22.24
CA CYS A 145 25.90 14.08 -21.92
C CYS A 145 24.99 13.61 -23.06
N PRO A 146 25.56 13.14 -24.18
CA PRO A 146 24.77 12.77 -25.36
C PRO A 146 23.95 11.50 -25.15
N HIS A 147 24.36 10.62 -24.23
CA HIS A 147 23.67 9.37 -23.91
C HIS A 147 23.42 9.27 -22.40
N PRO A 148 22.46 10.03 -21.85
CA PRO A 148 22.14 9.97 -20.43
C PRO A 148 21.48 8.64 -20.10
N ARG A 149 22.05 7.89 -19.16
CA ARG A 149 21.40 6.71 -18.57
C ARG A 149 21.20 6.86 -17.08
N ARG A 150 20.03 6.43 -16.63
CA ARG A 150 19.69 6.40 -15.22
C ARG A 150 20.07 5.05 -14.65
N VAL A 151 21.03 5.04 -13.74
CA VAL A 151 21.62 3.81 -13.19
C VAL A 151 21.58 3.79 -11.68
N GLU A 152 21.52 2.58 -11.15
CA GLU A 152 21.61 2.34 -9.71
C GLU A 152 23.06 2.44 -9.25
N VAL A 153 23.30 3.33 -8.29
CA VAL A 153 24.63 3.52 -7.70
C VAL A 153 24.69 2.77 -6.37
N PRO A 154 25.62 1.83 -6.18
CA PRO A 154 25.77 1.10 -4.92
C PRO A 154 25.92 2.05 -3.72
N GLY A 155 25.14 1.79 -2.66
CA GLY A 155 25.15 2.60 -1.44
C GLY A 155 24.35 3.91 -1.52
N ARG A 156 23.76 4.25 -2.68
CA ARG A 156 22.83 5.38 -2.80
C ARG A 156 21.39 4.89 -2.91
N CYS A 157 20.48 5.63 -2.30
CA CYS A 157 19.06 5.31 -2.38
C CYS A 157 18.49 5.63 -3.77
N CYS A 158 18.79 6.81 -4.30
CA CYS A 158 18.26 7.29 -5.57
C CYS A 158 19.19 6.95 -6.74
N PRO A 159 18.64 6.58 -7.90
CA PRO A 159 19.43 6.37 -9.11
C PRO A 159 19.95 7.70 -9.64
N GLU A 160 21.15 7.67 -10.23
CA GLU A 160 21.83 8.84 -10.76
C GLU A 160 21.97 8.77 -12.28
N TRP A 161 22.14 9.95 -12.90
CA TRP A 161 22.44 10.07 -14.31
C TRP A 161 23.93 9.84 -14.54
N VAL A 162 24.24 8.80 -15.32
CA VAL A 162 25.59 8.53 -15.82
C VAL A 162 25.61 8.79 -17.32
N CYS A 163 26.71 9.41 -17.76
CA CYS A 163 26.97 9.73 -19.15
C CYS A 163 28.18 8.91 -19.58
N ASP A 164 27.98 7.95 -20.46
CA ASP A 164 29.12 7.28 -21.08
C ASP A 164 29.78 8.25 -22.03
N ARG A 165 31.02 8.62 -21.71
CA ARG A 165 31.92 9.17 -22.73
C ARG A 165 32.29 8.00 -23.64
N GLY A 166 31.52 7.83 -24.71
CA GLY A 166 31.95 7.03 -25.86
C GLY A 166 33.37 7.47 -26.24
N GLY A 167 34.24 6.50 -26.46
CA GLY A 167 35.69 6.64 -26.57
C GLY A 167 36.19 7.72 -27.52
N GLU A 168 37.48 8.03 -27.36
CA GLU A 168 38.30 8.79 -28.28
C GLU A 168 37.90 8.59 -29.75
N LEU A 169 37.31 9.63 -30.33
CA LEU A 169 37.52 9.96 -31.73
C LEU A 169 38.25 11.28 -31.73
N GLY A 170 39.58 11.19 -31.72
CA GLY A 170 40.40 12.30 -32.16
C GLY A 170 40.04 12.62 -33.61
N THR A 171 39.53 13.82 -33.88
CA THR A 171 39.78 14.55 -35.13
C THR A 171 39.52 16.05 -34.90
N GLN A 172 40.62 16.79 -34.82
CA GLN A 172 40.84 18.21 -35.07
C GLN A 172 39.96 19.29 -34.40
N PRO A 173 40.57 20.26 -33.68
CA PRO A 173 39.97 21.57 -33.50
C PRO A 173 39.95 22.31 -34.83
N LEU A 174 38.78 22.49 -35.42
CA LEU A 174 38.55 23.53 -36.44
C LEU A 174 38.61 24.90 -35.75
N PRO A 175 39.26 25.92 -36.35
CA PRO A 175 39.54 27.18 -35.68
C PRO A 175 38.23 27.92 -35.41
N ALA A 176 38.01 28.25 -34.14
CA ALA A 176 36.96 29.16 -33.71
C ALA A 176 37.29 30.57 -34.20
N GLN A 177 36.68 30.97 -35.31
CA GLN A 177 36.46 32.37 -35.67
C GLN A 177 34.96 32.65 -35.64
N GLY A 178 34.50 33.24 -34.53
CA GLY A 178 33.15 33.74 -34.37
C GLY A 178 32.93 34.24 -32.93
N PRO A 179 32.42 35.46 -32.70
CA PRO A 179 32.67 36.19 -31.46
C PRO A 179 31.88 35.64 -30.28
N GLN A 180 32.52 35.65 -29.12
CA GLN A 180 31.89 35.45 -27.83
C GLN A 180 30.75 36.47 -27.67
N PHE A 181 29.51 36.00 -27.55
CA PHE A 181 28.40 36.84 -27.13
C PHE A 181 27.88 36.34 -25.77
N SER A 182 28.52 36.84 -24.72
CA SER A 182 27.88 37.01 -23.42
C SER A 182 26.77 38.05 -23.60
N GLY A 183 25.51 37.64 -23.52
CA GLY A 183 24.40 38.59 -23.56
C GLY A 183 23.06 37.89 -23.47
N LEU A 184 22.23 38.35 -22.53
CA LEU A 184 20.81 38.00 -22.40
C LEU A 184 20.13 38.00 -23.78
N ALA A 185 19.66 36.84 -24.22
CA ALA A 185 18.98 36.69 -25.50
C ALA A 185 17.60 37.37 -25.46
N ALA A 186 17.48 38.50 -26.16
CA ALA A 186 16.21 39.10 -26.49
C ALA A 186 15.38 38.17 -27.40
N PRO A 187 14.03 38.19 -27.32
CA PRO A 187 13.19 37.37 -28.18
C PRO A 187 13.34 37.81 -29.66
N PRO A 188 13.32 36.87 -30.61
CA PRO A 188 13.41 37.18 -32.04
C PRO A 188 12.12 37.86 -32.55
N PRO A 189 12.22 38.68 -33.63
CA PRO A 189 11.08 39.40 -34.21
C PRO A 189 10.05 38.45 -34.85
N PRO A 190 8.77 38.86 -34.91
CA PRO A 190 7.69 38.03 -35.45
C PRO A 190 7.78 37.91 -36.97
N GLY A 191 7.75 36.69 -37.49
CA GLY A 191 7.60 36.43 -38.93
C GLY A 191 8.64 35.55 -39.61
N VAL A 192 9.63 35.01 -38.88
CA VAL A 192 10.52 33.97 -39.44
C VAL A 192 9.85 32.61 -39.20
N PRO A 193 9.36 31.89 -40.23
CA PRO A 193 8.87 30.53 -40.05
C PRO A 193 10.04 29.67 -39.54
N CYS A 194 9.87 29.05 -38.38
CA CYS A 194 10.91 28.20 -37.84
C CYS A 194 11.18 27.03 -38.77
N PRO A 195 12.44 26.59 -38.89
CA PRO A 195 12.76 25.33 -39.53
C PRO A 195 11.99 24.22 -38.84
N GLU A 196 10.97 23.67 -39.51
CA GLU A 196 10.10 22.65 -38.91
C GLU A 196 10.91 21.38 -38.63
N TRP A 197 10.91 20.98 -37.37
CA TRP A 197 11.59 19.78 -36.92
C TRP A 197 10.69 19.02 -35.97
N SER A 198 10.46 17.74 -36.30
CA SER A 198 9.74 16.82 -35.44
C SER A 198 10.35 15.44 -35.52
N THR A 199 10.36 14.73 -34.39
CA THR A 199 10.70 13.31 -34.37
C THR A 199 9.51 12.47 -34.82
N ALA A 200 9.78 11.24 -35.24
CA ALA A 200 8.73 10.22 -35.32
C ALA A 200 8.08 10.03 -33.92
N TRP A 201 6.85 9.53 -33.91
CA TRP A 201 6.19 9.14 -32.67
C TRP A 201 6.89 7.93 -32.05
N GLY A 202 7.12 7.98 -30.73
CA GLY A 202 7.57 6.84 -29.95
C GLY A 202 6.53 5.72 -29.88
N PRO A 203 6.91 4.56 -29.33
CA PRO A 203 5.99 3.46 -29.11
C PRO A 203 4.86 3.85 -28.15
N CYS A 204 3.74 3.14 -28.23
CA CYS A 204 2.64 3.34 -27.29
C CYS A 204 3.06 2.90 -25.90
N SER A 205 2.65 3.63 -24.86
CA SER A 205 2.94 3.29 -23.46
C SER A 205 2.38 1.94 -23.03
N THR A 206 1.39 1.42 -23.74
CA THR A 206 0.77 0.11 -23.51
C THR A 206 1.02 -0.81 -24.70
N THR A 207 1.03 -2.13 -24.47
CA THR A 207 1.13 -3.14 -25.54
C THR A 207 -0.24 -3.65 -26.01
N CYS A 208 -1.32 -3.28 -25.30
CA CYS A 208 -2.72 -3.48 -25.65
C CYS A 208 -3.57 -2.42 -24.93
N GLY A 209 -4.79 -2.17 -25.39
CA GLY A 209 -5.66 -1.15 -24.83
C GLY A 209 -5.20 0.27 -25.14
N LEU A 210 -5.90 1.26 -24.57
CA LEU A 210 -5.60 2.66 -24.76
C LEU A 210 -4.27 3.02 -24.05
N GLY A 211 -3.41 3.77 -24.72
CA GLY A 211 -2.14 4.26 -24.19
C GLY A 211 -1.78 5.63 -24.73
N VAL A 212 -0.57 6.10 -24.43
CA VAL A 212 -0.04 7.40 -24.86
C VAL A 212 1.27 7.21 -25.60
N ALA A 213 1.39 7.84 -26.77
CA ALA A 213 2.64 7.96 -27.51
C ALA A 213 3.14 9.40 -27.43
N THR A 214 4.46 9.59 -27.43
CA THR A 214 5.10 10.91 -27.34
C THR A 214 5.96 11.20 -28.56
N ARG A 215 6.09 12.48 -28.94
CA ARG A 215 7.08 12.97 -29.90
C ARG A 215 7.62 14.31 -29.44
N VAL A 216 8.77 14.73 -29.95
CA VAL A 216 9.27 16.10 -29.76
C VAL A 216 9.04 16.88 -31.05
N SER A 217 8.48 18.08 -30.95
CA SER A 217 8.18 18.94 -32.09
C SER A 217 8.42 20.41 -31.72
N ASN A 218 8.94 21.20 -32.66
CA ASN A 218 9.00 22.66 -32.52
C ASN A 218 7.81 23.39 -33.15
N GLN A 219 6.76 22.65 -33.52
CA GLN A 219 5.51 23.17 -34.09
C GLN A 219 4.64 23.85 -33.02
N ASN A 220 5.13 24.97 -32.49
CA ASN A 220 4.36 25.90 -31.67
C ASN A 220 4.67 27.34 -32.07
N LEU A 221 3.85 28.27 -31.59
CA LEU A 221 3.95 29.70 -31.90
C LEU A 221 5.30 30.33 -31.50
N LEU A 222 6.03 29.68 -30.60
CA LEU A 222 7.29 30.14 -30.02
C LEU A 222 8.51 29.40 -30.62
N CYS A 223 8.28 28.48 -31.57
CA CYS A 223 9.30 27.62 -32.20
C CYS A 223 10.19 26.87 -31.20
N ARG A 224 9.65 26.53 -30.03
CA ARG A 224 10.37 25.81 -28.97
C ARG A 224 10.16 24.32 -29.09
N LEU A 225 11.20 23.54 -28.85
CA LEU A 225 11.05 22.09 -28.80
C LEU A 225 10.20 21.70 -27.59
N GLU A 226 9.05 21.10 -27.84
CA GLU A 226 8.11 20.65 -26.83
C GLU A 226 7.71 19.19 -27.05
N THR A 227 7.37 18.50 -25.95
CA THR A 227 6.86 17.14 -26.02
C THR A 227 5.37 17.15 -26.30
N GLN A 228 4.98 16.60 -27.44
CA GLN A 228 3.58 16.38 -27.80
C GLN A 228 3.17 14.96 -27.40
N ARG A 229 1.94 14.81 -26.89
CA ARG A 229 1.36 13.52 -26.48
C ARG A 229 0.13 13.24 -27.34
N ARG A 230 -0.05 11.99 -27.77
CA ARG A 230 -1.27 11.53 -28.42
C ARG A 230 -1.75 10.22 -27.82
N LEU A 231 -3.06 9.98 -27.90
CA LEU A 231 -3.62 8.68 -27.59
C LEU A 231 -3.25 7.65 -28.67
N CYS A 232 -2.99 6.42 -28.27
CA CYS A 232 -2.73 5.29 -29.15
C CYS A 232 -3.49 4.04 -28.68
N LEU A 233 -3.83 3.17 -29.63
CA LEU A 233 -4.51 1.90 -29.38
C LEU A 233 -3.84 0.81 -30.23
N PRO A 234 -2.79 0.13 -29.72
CA PRO A 234 -2.01 -0.82 -30.51
C PRO A 234 -2.82 -2.05 -30.90
N ARG A 235 -3.60 -2.57 -29.95
CA ARG A 235 -4.53 -3.70 -30.12
C ARG A 235 -5.49 -3.77 -28.94
N PRO A 236 -6.70 -4.34 -29.07
CA PRO A 236 -7.55 -4.65 -27.93
C PRO A 236 -6.81 -5.58 -26.95
N CYS A 237 -7.00 -5.38 -25.64
CA CYS A 237 -6.49 -6.34 -24.66
C CYS A 237 -7.30 -7.64 -24.72
N PRO A 238 -6.67 -8.81 -24.53
CA PRO A 238 -7.40 -10.05 -24.39
C PRO A 238 -8.37 -9.94 -23.21
N PRO A 239 -9.57 -10.54 -23.30
CA PRO A 239 -10.47 -10.59 -22.17
C PRO A 239 -9.73 -11.20 -20.98
N ALA A 240 -9.86 -10.59 -19.81
CA ALA A 240 -9.41 -11.23 -18.58
C ALA A 240 -10.02 -12.63 -18.55
N ARG A 241 -9.21 -13.68 -18.35
CA ARG A 241 -9.72 -15.03 -18.13
C ARG A 241 -10.58 -14.98 -16.88
N GLY A 242 -11.87 -14.76 -17.09
CA GLY A 242 -12.89 -14.89 -16.06
C GLY A 242 -12.74 -16.29 -15.49
N ARG A 243 -12.61 -16.34 -14.18
CA ARG A 243 -12.74 -17.56 -13.39
C ARG A 243 -14.03 -18.23 -13.86
N SER A 244 -13.88 -19.41 -14.46
CA SER A 244 -15.00 -20.21 -14.96
C SER A 244 -16.08 -20.32 -13.86
N PRO A 245 -17.36 -20.05 -14.15
CA PRO A 245 -18.42 -20.40 -13.23
C PRO A 245 -18.42 -21.93 -13.17
N ARG A 246 -18.10 -22.48 -11.99
CA ARG A 246 -18.37 -23.89 -11.72
C ARG A 246 -19.88 -24.08 -11.90
N ASN A 247 -20.26 -24.78 -12.96
CA ASN A 247 -21.59 -25.35 -13.13
C ASN A 247 -21.96 -26.14 -11.87
N SER A 248 -22.97 -25.66 -11.15
CA SER A 248 -23.77 -26.48 -10.25
C SER A 248 -24.97 -27.00 -11.03
N THR A 249 -24.85 -28.21 -11.54
CA THR A 249 -26.00 -29.05 -11.92
C THR A 249 -25.91 -30.34 -11.13
N PHE A 250 -27.06 -30.72 -10.57
CA PHE A 250 -27.40 -31.81 -9.63
C PHE A 250 -27.23 -31.48 -8.15
#